data_AF-A0AAI8B4V8-F1
#
_entry.id   AF-A0AAI8B4V8-F1
#
_cell.length_a   1.000
_cell.length_b   1.000
_cell.length_c   1.000
_cell.angle_alpha   90.00
_cell.angle_beta   90.00
_cell.angle_gamma   90.00
#
_symmetry.space_group_name_H-M   'P 1'
#
loop_
_entity.id
_entity.type
_entity.pdbx_description
1 polymer ?
#
loop_
_entity_poly.entity_id
_entity_poly.type
_entity_poly.pdbx_seq_one_letter_code
_entity_poly.pdbx_strand_id
1 'polypeptide(L)'
;MAIVKVKPTSPGRRAMVKVVNKDLHKGKPHAALLDTQSSKAGRNNNGRITTRHQGGGHKQHYRVIDFRRTKDGIPAKVERLEYDPNRSANIALVLYADGERRYIIAPKGVTVGQQLMSGAEAPIRAGNTLPIRNIPVGTTIHCIEMLPGKGAQMARSAGTSAMLLAREGVYAQVRLRSGEIRRVHIECRATIGEVGNEEHSLRQIGKAGANRWRGIRPTVRGVAMNPIDHPHGGGEGRTAAGRDPVSPWGTPTKGFRTRRNKRTTTMIVQRRHKR
;
A
#
# COMPACT_ATOMS: atom_id res chain seq x y z
N MET A 1 16.35 -6.72 -6.38
CA MET A 1 16.05 -7.95 -5.61
C MET A 1 16.06 -9.14 -6.56
N ALA A 2 16.01 -10.38 -6.10
CA ALA A 2 16.04 -11.55 -7.00
C ALA A 2 14.67 -12.21 -7.11
N ILE A 3 14.20 -12.41 -8.34
CA ILE A 3 13.00 -13.20 -8.64
C ILE A 3 13.46 -14.64 -8.87
N VAL A 4 13.00 -15.54 -8.01
CA VAL A 4 13.43 -16.94 -8.03
C VAL A 4 12.23 -17.84 -8.33
N LYS A 5 12.24 -18.44 -9.52
CA LYS A 5 11.35 -19.56 -9.85
C LYS A 5 11.86 -20.80 -9.14
N VAL A 6 10.99 -21.48 -8.38
CA VAL A 6 11.41 -22.66 -7.62
C VAL A 6 11.40 -23.92 -8.51
N LYS A 7 12.30 -24.88 -8.20
CA LYS A 7 12.27 -26.20 -8.84
C LYS A 7 10.91 -26.88 -8.61
N PRO A 8 10.33 -27.56 -9.63
CA PRO A 8 8.99 -28.12 -9.58
C PRO A 8 8.93 -29.47 -8.84
N THR A 9 9.44 -29.53 -7.60
CA THR A 9 9.49 -30.78 -6.81
C THR A 9 8.12 -31.23 -6.29
N SER A 10 7.10 -30.38 -6.36
CA SER A 10 5.70 -30.74 -6.07
C SER A 10 4.73 -29.85 -6.85
N PRO A 11 3.47 -30.27 -7.07
CA PRO A 11 2.50 -29.51 -7.85
C PRO A 11 2.29 -28.09 -7.32
N GLY A 12 2.21 -27.93 -5.99
CA GLY A 12 2.04 -26.62 -5.36
C GLY A 12 3.27 -25.69 -5.44
N ARG A 13 4.44 -26.23 -5.81
CA ARG A 13 5.68 -25.45 -6.02
C ARG A 13 5.91 -25.09 -7.49
N ARG A 14 5.41 -25.88 -8.44
CA ARG A 14 5.68 -25.74 -9.89
C ARG A 14 5.50 -24.31 -10.43
N ALA A 15 4.43 -23.63 -10.02
CA ALA A 15 4.11 -22.26 -10.43
C ALA A 15 4.51 -21.17 -9.40
N MET A 16 5.26 -21.54 -8.35
CA MET A 16 5.63 -20.58 -7.31
C MET A 16 6.83 -19.74 -7.77
N VAL A 17 6.68 -18.42 -7.66
CA VAL A 17 7.77 -17.47 -7.89
C VAL A 17 7.95 -16.64 -6.63
N LYS A 18 9.16 -16.68 -6.06
CA LYS A 18 9.52 -15.96 -4.84
C LYS A 18 10.26 -14.67 -5.18
N VAL A 19 9.97 -13.61 -4.44
CA VAL A 19 10.81 -12.41 -4.41
C VAL A 19 11.71 -12.56 -3.19
N VAL A 20 13.02 -12.63 -3.41
CA VAL A 20 14.02 -12.79 -2.36
C VAL A 20 14.83 -11.50 -2.28
N ASN A 21 14.75 -10.85 -1.13
CA ASN A 21 15.59 -9.70 -0.82
C ASN A 21 16.62 -10.14 0.23
N LYS A 22 17.91 -10.12 -0.15
CA LYS A 22 19.02 -10.55 0.70
C LYS A 22 19.39 -9.51 1.76
N ASP A 23 19.03 -8.24 1.52
CA ASP A 23 19.40 -7.11 2.37
C ASP A 23 18.45 -6.93 3.56
N LEU A 24 17.40 -7.73 3.64
CA LEU A 24 16.46 -7.70 4.75
C LEU A 24 17.09 -8.33 5.99
N HIS A 25 16.87 -7.66 7.12
CA HIS A 25 17.25 -8.13 8.43
C HIS A 25 16.61 -9.49 8.72
N LYS A 26 17.44 -10.43 9.18
CA LYS A 26 17.04 -11.81 9.49
C LYS A 26 16.59 -12.00 10.95
N GLY A 27 16.85 -11.01 11.81
CA GLY A 27 16.53 -11.06 13.23
C GLY A 27 15.10 -10.60 13.55
N LYS A 28 14.85 -10.39 14.85
CA LYS A 28 13.56 -9.88 15.34
C LYS A 28 13.42 -8.37 15.05
N PRO A 29 12.19 -7.87 14.87
CA PRO A 29 11.95 -6.44 14.75
C PRO A 29 12.29 -5.70 16.06
N HIS A 30 12.41 -4.38 15.99
CA HIS A 30 12.70 -3.54 17.15
C HIS A 30 11.49 -3.51 18.11
N ALA A 31 11.67 -4.08 19.31
CA ALA A 31 10.59 -4.39 20.25
C ALA A 31 9.76 -3.17 20.67
N ALA A 32 10.39 -2.01 20.87
CA ALA A 32 9.71 -0.78 21.32
C ALA A 32 8.75 -0.19 20.27
N LEU A 33 8.85 -0.60 19.00
CA LEU A 33 8.01 -0.13 17.90
C LEU A 33 7.01 -1.21 17.42
N LEU A 34 6.70 -2.17 18.30
CA LEU A 34 5.72 -3.22 18.05
C LEU A 34 4.47 -3.01 18.89
N ASP A 35 3.33 -3.05 18.21
CA ASP A 35 2.02 -3.11 18.84
C ASP A 35 1.37 -4.48 18.61
N THR A 36 0.48 -4.85 19.54
CA THR A 36 -0.37 -6.02 19.35
C THR A 36 -1.40 -5.76 18.27
N GLN A 37 -1.62 -6.74 17.39
CA GLN A 37 -2.63 -6.66 16.35
C GLN A 37 -3.53 -7.89 16.37
N SER A 38 -4.78 -7.68 16.79
CA SER A 38 -5.82 -8.69 16.71
C SER A 38 -6.54 -8.65 15.36
N SER A 39 -6.74 -9.81 14.73
CA SER A 39 -7.54 -9.92 13.50
C SER A 39 -9.03 -9.97 13.82
N LYS A 40 -9.83 -9.16 13.14
CA LYS A 40 -11.31 -9.18 13.24
C LYS A 40 -11.97 -10.16 12.27
N ALA A 41 -11.20 -10.81 11.39
CA ALA A 41 -11.70 -11.73 10.36
C ALA A 41 -12.87 -11.16 9.53
N GLY A 42 -12.83 -9.86 9.19
CA GLY A 42 -13.87 -9.18 8.40
C GLY A 42 -15.15 -8.84 9.14
N ARG A 43 -15.19 -8.98 10.48
CA ARG A 43 -16.35 -8.63 11.32
C ARG A 43 -16.28 -7.21 11.88
N ASN A 44 -17.44 -6.59 12.11
CA ASN A 44 -17.57 -5.32 12.83
C ASN A 44 -17.78 -5.52 14.35
N ASN A 45 -18.04 -4.44 15.08
CA ASN A 45 -18.34 -4.44 16.52
C ASN A 45 -19.62 -5.22 16.88
N ASN A 46 -20.58 -5.35 15.96
CA ASN A 46 -21.79 -6.16 16.16
C ASN A 46 -21.56 -7.66 15.87
N GLY A 47 -20.31 -8.09 15.64
CA GLY A 47 -19.97 -9.48 15.32
C GLY A 47 -20.38 -9.94 13.91
N ARG A 48 -20.96 -9.07 13.07
CA ARG A 48 -21.42 -9.40 11.72
C ARG A 48 -20.29 -9.27 10.70
N ILE A 49 -20.26 -10.17 9.71
CA ILE A 49 -19.32 -10.09 8.59
C ILE A 49 -19.70 -8.90 7.72
N THR A 50 -18.85 -7.87 7.68
CA THR A 50 -19.04 -6.71 6.80
C THR A 50 -18.12 -6.75 5.59
N THR A 51 -16.99 -7.47 5.67
CA THR A 51 -16.12 -7.75 4.54
C THR A 51 -15.91 -9.26 4.41
N ARG A 52 -16.41 -9.84 3.32
CA ARG A 52 -16.24 -11.27 3.02
C ARG A 52 -14.77 -11.62 2.73
N HIS A 53 -14.48 -12.91 2.74
CA HIS A 53 -13.19 -13.49 2.34
C HIS A 53 -11.99 -13.15 3.23
N GLN A 54 -12.21 -12.68 4.47
CA GLN A 54 -11.15 -12.42 5.44
C GLN A 54 -11.22 -13.42 6.61
N GLY A 55 -10.06 -13.88 7.09
CA GLY A 55 -9.95 -14.70 8.30
C GLY A 55 -8.85 -15.77 8.23
N GLY A 56 -8.39 -16.22 9.41
CA GLY A 56 -7.19 -17.04 9.55
C GLY A 56 -5.92 -16.21 9.34
N GLY A 57 -4.90 -16.82 8.73
CA GLY A 57 -3.61 -16.19 8.49
C GLY A 57 -2.65 -16.30 9.67
N HIS A 58 -1.37 -16.01 9.42
CA HIS A 58 -0.36 -16.02 10.47
C HIS A 58 -0.57 -14.82 11.41
N LYS A 59 -0.30 -14.99 12.71
CA LYS A 59 -0.31 -13.89 13.68
C LYS A 59 0.73 -12.84 13.31
N GLN A 60 0.39 -11.56 13.43
CA GLN A 60 1.26 -10.45 13.08
C GLN A 60 1.30 -9.46 14.25
N HIS A 61 2.45 -8.81 14.44
CA HIS A 61 2.56 -7.61 15.26
C HIS A 61 2.50 -6.41 14.34
N TYR A 62 1.85 -5.34 14.79
CA TYR A 62 1.85 -4.09 14.03
C TYR A 62 3.18 -3.38 14.25
N ARG A 63 3.84 -2.98 13.15
CA ARG A 63 5.04 -2.12 13.23
C ARG A 63 4.58 -0.67 13.15
N VAL A 64 4.85 0.11 14.20
CA VAL A 64 4.51 1.53 14.28
C VAL A 64 5.39 2.31 13.32
N ILE A 65 4.79 2.87 12.27
CA ILE A 65 5.49 3.61 11.21
C ILE A 65 5.28 5.11 11.40
N ASP A 66 6.37 5.85 11.27
CA ASP A 66 6.33 7.29 11.17
C ASP A 66 5.89 7.72 9.76
N PHE A 67 4.57 7.91 9.61
CA PHE A 67 3.99 8.48 8.41
C PHE A 67 4.01 10.02 8.39
N ARG A 68 4.35 10.69 9.49
CA ARG A 68 4.31 12.16 9.58
C ARG A 68 5.68 12.79 9.33
N ARG A 69 6.77 12.09 9.67
CA ARG A 69 8.17 12.53 9.49
C ARG A 69 8.37 13.94 10.06
N THR A 70 8.03 14.12 11.34
CA THR A 70 7.97 15.44 12.01
C THR A 70 9.28 15.89 12.66
N LYS A 71 10.28 15.01 12.78
CA LYS A 71 11.59 15.37 13.34
C LYS A 71 12.40 16.11 12.28
N ASP A 72 12.11 17.38 12.12
CA ASP A 72 12.75 18.23 11.12
C ASP A 72 14.15 18.66 11.57
N GLY A 73 15.08 18.77 10.61
CA GLY A 73 16.46 19.19 10.87
C GLY A 73 17.34 18.16 11.59
N ILE A 74 16.75 17.09 12.14
CA ILE A 74 17.49 16.02 12.82
C ILE A 74 17.82 14.92 11.80
N PRO A 75 19.11 14.68 11.47
CA PRO A 75 19.49 13.62 10.57
C PRO A 75 19.25 12.25 11.21
N ALA A 76 18.82 11.29 10.41
CA ALA A 76 18.57 9.92 10.81
C ALA A 76 19.39 8.94 9.95
N LYS A 77 20.17 8.07 10.57
CA LYS A 77 20.95 7.03 9.89
C LYS A 77 20.09 5.77 9.74
N VAL A 78 20.07 5.19 8.54
CA VAL A 78 19.39 3.91 8.30
C VAL A 78 20.19 2.79 8.97
N GLU A 79 19.63 2.16 10.00
CA GLU A 79 20.28 1.04 10.70
C GLU A 79 20.13 -0.27 9.92
N ARG A 80 18.92 -0.55 9.39
CA ARG A 80 18.62 -1.77 8.65
C ARG A 80 17.29 -1.70 7.91
N LEU A 81 17.17 -2.53 6.88
CA LEU A 81 15.92 -2.77 6.16
C LEU A 81 15.24 -4.01 6.74
N GLU A 82 13.94 -3.93 6.99
CA GLU A 82 13.17 -5.02 7.58
C GLU A 82 11.95 -5.39 6.72
N TYR A 83 11.60 -6.67 6.78
CA TYR A 83 10.33 -7.15 6.28
C TYR A 83 9.19 -6.71 7.19
N ASP A 84 8.10 -6.20 6.62
CA ASP A 84 6.87 -5.96 7.36
C ASP A 84 5.71 -6.83 6.84
N PRO A 85 5.07 -7.67 7.68
CA PRO A 85 3.95 -8.49 7.25
C PRO A 85 2.63 -7.71 7.08
N ASN A 86 2.54 -6.47 7.55
CA ASN A 86 1.31 -5.67 7.50
C ASN A 86 1.14 -4.84 6.23
N ARG A 87 2.18 -4.73 5.40
CA ARG A 87 2.15 -3.99 4.14
C ARG A 87 2.98 -4.67 3.06
N SER A 88 2.84 -4.20 1.82
CA SER A 88 3.61 -4.71 0.69
C SER A 88 5.04 -4.17 0.66
N ALA A 89 5.23 -2.91 1.06
CA ALA A 89 6.53 -2.26 1.12
C ALA A 89 7.37 -2.79 2.29
N ASN A 90 8.69 -2.85 2.09
CA ASN A 90 9.62 -3.04 3.20
C ASN A 90 9.71 -1.76 4.03
N ILE A 91 10.25 -1.86 5.24
CA ILE A 91 10.46 -0.73 6.13
C ILE A 91 11.93 -0.56 6.44
N ALA A 92 12.33 0.66 6.74
CA ALA A 92 13.68 0.98 7.22
C ALA A 92 13.59 1.41 8.67
N LEU A 93 14.41 0.80 9.54
CA LEU A 93 14.65 1.29 10.88
C LEU A 93 15.69 2.40 10.79
N VAL A 94 15.32 3.59 11.24
CA VAL A 94 16.23 4.75 11.27
C VAL A 94 16.51 5.15 12.71
N LEU A 95 17.77 5.48 12.99
CA LEU A 95 18.24 6.06 14.24
C LEU A 95 18.49 7.55 14.02
N TYR A 96 17.73 8.39 14.69
CA TYR A 96 17.94 9.83 14.71
C TYR A 96 19.17 10.18 15.55
N ALA A 97 19.81 11.32 15.24
CA ALA A 97 20.98 11.81 15.98
C ALA A 97 20.72 12.07 17.47
N ASP A 98 19.46 12.25 17.87
CA ASP A 98 19.04 12.38 19.27
C ASP A 98 18.80 11.04 19.98
N GLY A 99 19.06 9.90 19.31
CA GLY A 99 18.96 8.56 19.85
C GLY A 99 17.60 7.88 19.65
N GLU A 100 16.58 8.59 19.16
CA GLU A 100 15.26 8.00 18.91
C GLU A 100 15.29 7.08 17.67
N ARG A 101 14.63 5.93 17.75
CA ARG A 101 14.43 5.04 16.60
C ARG A 101 13.01 5.15 16.08
N ARG A 102 12.86 5.19 14.75
CA ARG A 102 11.55 5.12 14.08
C ARG A 102 11.62 4.20 12.89
N TYR A 103 10.48 3.64 12.53
CA TYR A 103 10.33 2.98 11.25
C TYR A 103 9.76 3.95 10.22
N ILE A 104 10.30 3.88 9.00
CA ILE A 104 9.77 4.55 7.82
C ILE A 104 9.50 3.51 6.73
N ILE A 105 8.68 3.85 5.74
CA ILE A 105 8.62 3.04 4.51
C ILE A 105 9.97 3.14 3.82
N ALA A 106 10.54 1.99 3.42
CA ALA A 106 11.82 1.94 2.74
C ALA A 106 11.67 2.46 1.29
N PRO A 107 12.31 3.60 0.95
CA PRO A 107 12.34 4.10 -0.42
C PRO A 107 13.24 3.22 -1.30
N LYS A 108 13.02 3.29 -2.61
CA LYS A 108 13.89 2.64 -3.60
C LYS A 108 15.31 3.18 -3.50
N GLY A 109 16.30 2.27 -3.51
CA GLY A 109 17.72 2.61 -3.53
C GLY A 109 18.30 3.03 -2.17
N VAL A 110 17.49 3.09 -1.11
CA VAL A 110 18.01 3.39 0.23
C VAL A 110 18.79 2.20 0.78
N THR A 111 20.01 2.46 1.22
CA THR A 111 20.93 1.46 1.78
C THR A 111 21.18 1.68 3.26
N VAL A 112 21.70 0.64 3.92
CA VAL A 112 22.12 0.72 5.33
C VAL A 112 23.27 1.71 5.47
N GLY A 113 23.22 2.54 6.51
CA GLY A 113 24.20 3.58 6.79
C GLY A 113 23.91 4.93 6.13
N GLN A 114 22.99 5.00 5.15
CA GLN A 114 22.61 6.25 4.51
C GLN A 114 21.92 7.18 5.52
N GLN A 115 22.26 8.46 5.46
CA GLN A 115 21.58 9.49 6.24
C GLN A 115 20.32 9.99 5.51
N LEU A 116 19.24 10.19 6.25
CA LEU A 116 17.99 10.74 5.76
C LEU A 116 17.61 11.93 6.64
N MET A 117 16.92 12.92 6.09
CA MET A 117 16.48 14.09 6.83
C MET A 117 15.06 14.47 6.43
N SER A 118 14.35 15.09 7.37
CA SER A 118 13.05 15.74 7.15
C SER A 118 13.16 17.23 7.38
N GLY A 119 12.30 18.01 6.73
CA GLY A 119 12.20 19.46 6.92
C GLY A 119 12.28 20.25 5.63
N ALA A 120 12.01 21.56 5.70
CA ALA A 120 12.02 22.44 4.53
C ALA A 120 13.42 22.59 3.90
N GLU A 121 14.46 22.45 4.71
CA GLU A 121 15.87 22.58 4.32
C GLU A 121 16.52 21.24 3.97
N ALA A 122 15.74 20.14 3.93
CA ALA A 122 16.31 18.84 3.61
C ALA A 122 16.84 18.81 2.16
N PRO A 123 18.02 18.19 1.90
CA PRO A 123 18.51 18.02 0.56
C PRO A 123 17.51 17.29 -0.33
N ILE A 124 17.41 17.68 -1.60
CA ILE A 124 16.56 17.01 -2.60
C ILE A 124 17.18 15.67 -2.97
N ARG A 125 16.97 14.66 -2.11
CA ARG A 125 17.48 13.29 -2.24
C ARG A 125 16.41 12.28 -1.89
N ALA A 126 16.45 11.12 -2.55
CA ALA A 126 15.54 10.02 -2.26
C ALA A 126 15.55 9.63 -0.77
N GLY A 127 14.35 9.49 -0.19
CA GLY A 127 14.13 9.16 1.22
C GLY A 127 14.04 10.35 2.18
N ASN A 128 14.42 11.55 1.74
CA ASN A 128 14.16 12.78 2.48
C ASN A 128 12.71 13.23 2.32
N THR A 129 12.15 13.82 3.37
CA THR A 129 10.75 14.26 3.41
C THR A 129 10.69 15.77 3.56
N LEU A 130 9.99 16.42 2.63
CA LEU A 130 9.83 17.87 2.60
C LEU A 130 8.36 18.25 2.43
N PRO A 131 7.96 19.48 2.81
CA PRO A 131 6.73 20.08 2.31
C PRO A 131 6.78 20.18 0.77
N ILE A 132 5.66 19.92 0.09
CA ILE A 132 5.58 19.94 -1.38
C ILE A 132 6.04 21.29 -1.96
N ARG A 133 5.83 22.40 -1.23
CA ARG A 133 6.31 23.73 -1.64
C ARG A 133 7.82 23.78 -1.88
N ASN A 134 8.62 22.97 -1.16
CA ASN A 134 10.08 22.93 -1.26
C ASN A 134 10.59 21.89 -2.28
N ILE A 135 9.69 21.06 -2.82
CA ILE A 135 10.06 20.00 -3.76
C ILE A 135 10.01 20.53 -5.21
N PRO A 136 11.06 20.32 -6.03
CA PRO A 136 11.05 20.72 -7.43
C PRO A 136 9.93 20.03 -8.23
N VAL A 137 9.31 20.78 -9.14
CA VAL A 137 8.31 20.23 -10.07
C VAL A 137 8.97 19.20 -10.99
N GLY A 138 8.23 18.16 -11.38
CA GLY A 138 8.72 17.02 -12.16
C GLY A 138 9.34 15.90 -11.32
N THR A 139 9.60 16.14 -10.03
CA THR A 139 10.15 15.11 -9.15
C THR A 139 9.16 13.99 -8.87
N THR A 140 9.72 12.80 -8.65
CA THR A 140 8.98 11.63 -8.22
C THR A 140 8.94 11.59 -6.70
N ILE A 141 7.75 11.43 -6.14
CA ILE A 141 7.48 11.48 -4.70
C ILE A 141 6.58 10.31 -4.27
N HIS A 142 6.68 9.92 -3.00
CA HIS A 142 5.85 8.91 -2.36
C HIS A 142 5.51 9.31 -0.92
N CYS A 143 4.68 8.53 -0.24
CA CYS A 143 4.23 8.81 1.13
C CYS A 143 3.70 10.25 1.28
N ILE A 144 2.66 10.58 0.51
CA ILE A 144 2.16 11.94 0.38
C ILE A 144 0.99 12.15 1.34
N GLU A 145 1.00 13.26 2.08
CA GLU A 145 -0.12 13.67 2.92
C GLU A 145 -1.31 14.16 2.07
N MET A 146 -2.53 13.90 2.54
CA MET A 146 -3.73 14.46 1.91
C MET A 146 -4.12 15.81 2.50
N LEU A 147 -3.77 16.03 3.76
CA LEU A 147 -3.95 17.27 4.51
C LEU A 147 -2.67 17.52 5.31
N PRO A 148 -2.21 18.77 5.47
CA PRO A 148 -0.98 19.07 6.20
C PRO A 148 -0.98 18.48 7.61
N GLY A 149 0.09 17.77 7.97
CA GLY A 149 0.30 17.19 9.31
C GLY A 149 -0.52 15.94 9.63
N LYS A 150 -1.41 15.49 8.72
CA LYS A 150 -2.23 14.29 8.93
C LYS A 150 -1.45 12.99 8.75
N GLY A 151 -0.23 13.07 8.23
CA GLY A 151 0.59 11.92 7.86
C GLY A 151 0.27 11.38 6.48
N ALA A 152 1.21 10.61 5.94
CA ALA A 152 1.16 10.05 4.59
C ALA A 152 -0.04 9.11 4.40
N GLN A 153 -0.83 9.36 3.36
CA GLN A 153 -2.00 8.55 2.99
C GLN A 153 -1.92 8.00 1.56
N MET A 154 -1.20 8.67 0.66
CA MET A 154 -1.10 8.32 -0.76
C MET A 154 0.29 7.77 -1.11
N ALA A 155 0.36 6.92 -2.15
CA ALA A 155 1.59 6.31 -2.66
C ALA A 155 2.45 5.62 -1.57
N ARG A 156 1.89 4.59 -0.92
CA ARG A 156 2.54 3.84 0.18
C ARG A 156 2.82 2.36 -0.13
N SER A 157 2.27 1.85 -1.22
CA SER A 157 2.42 0.44 -1.58
C SER A 157 3.78 0.22 -2.25
N ALA A 158 4.30 -1.00 -2.15
CA ALA A 158 5.51 -1.43 -2.86
C ALA A 158 5.49 -0.99 -4.34
N GLY A 159 6.59 -0.36 -4.79
CA GLY A 159 6.76 0.13 -6.15
C GLY A 159 5.81 1.24 -6.58
N THR A 160 5.10 1.90 -5.65
CA THR A 160 4.25 3.05 -5.99
C THR A 160 4.99 4.36 -5.82
N SER A 161 4.67 5.29 -6.71
CA SER A 161 5.14 6.66 -6.69
C SER A 161 4.05 7.56 -7.29
N ALA A 162 4.26 8.86 -7.16
CA ALA A 162 3.47 9.89 -7.81
C ALA A 162 4.43 10.96 -8.34
N MET A 163 3.97 11.74 -9.32
CA MET A 163 4.77 12.80 -9.91
C MET A 163 4.17 14.16 -9.56
N LEU A 164 5.01 15.09 -9.10
CA LEU A 164 4.63 16.47 -8.89
C LEU A 164 4.59 17.18 -10.26
N LEU A 165 3.41 17.51 -10.77
CA LEU A 165 3.25 18.07 -12.12
C LEU A 165 3.34 19.60 -12.15
N ALA A 166 2.73 20.26 -11.18
CA ALA A 166 2.65 21.71 -11.13
C ALA A 166 2.42 22.19 -9.70
N ARG A 167 2.74 23.47 -9.45
CA ARG A 167 2.40 24.19 -8.23
C ARG A 167 1.62 25.45 -8.66
N GLU A 168 0.40 25.59 -8.16
CA GLU A 168 -0.56 26.65 -8.50
C GLU A 168 -1.10 27.26 -7.21
N GLY A 169 -0.54 28.42 -6.82
CA GLY A 169 -0.90 29.10 -5.57
C GLY A 169 -0.75 28.18 -4.35
N VAL A 170 -1.85 27.95 -3.64
CA VAL A 170 -1.89 27.17 -2.38
C VAL A 170 -1.92 25.64 -2.62
N TYR A 171 -2.11 25.20 -3.87
CA TYR A 171 -2.19 23.78 -4.21
C TYR A 171 -1.12 23.35 -5.21
N ALA A 172 -0.71 22.10 -5.10
CA ALA A 172 0.11 21.40 -6.05
C ALA A 172 -0.71 20.34 -6.79
N GLN A 173 -0.43 20.13 -8.07
CA GLN A 173 -1.01 19.04 -8.85
C GLN A 173 -0.10 17.82 -8.80
N VAL A 174 -0.63 16.70 -8.32
CA VAL A 174 0.09 15.44 -8.21
C VAL A 174 -0.59 14.39 -9.08
N ARG A 175 0.18 13.76 -9.97
CA ARG A 175 -0.27 12.60 -10.76
C ARG A 175 -0.02 11.32 -9.98
N LEU A 176 -1.09 10.67 -9.55
CA LEU A 176 -1.04 9.41 -8.80
C LEU A 176 -0.80 8.21 -9.74
N ARG A 177 -0.36 7.08 -9.17
CA ARG A 177 -0.20 5.81 -9.92
C ARG A 177 -1.48 5.32 -10.61
N SER A 178 -2.66 5.72 -10.13
CA SER A 178 -3.94 5.44 -10.80
C SER A 178 -4.13 6.20 -12.12
N GLY A 179 -3.30 7.19 -12.41
CA GLY A 179 -3.47 8.17 -13.49
C GLY A 179 -4.38 9.35 -13.11
N GLU A 180 -4.93 9.39 -11.89
CA GLU A 180 -5.65 10.57 -11.39
C GLU A 180 -4.68 11.74 -11.17
N ILE A 181 -5.04 12.93 -11.65
CA ILE A 181 -4.38 14.19 -11.29
C ILE A 181 -5.20 14.86 -10.21
N ARG A 182 -4.55 15.10 -9.07
CA ARG A 182 -5.20 15.57 -7.85
C ARG A 182 -4.49 16.80 -7.29
N ARG A 183 -5.25 17.78 -6.83
CA ARG A 183 -4.77 18.92 -6.04
C ARG A 183 -4.47 18.49 -4.61
N VAL A 184 -3.30 18.85 -4.12
CA VAL A 184 -2.81 18.60 -2.76
C VAL A 184 -2.27 19.92 -2.22
N HIS A 185 -2.51 20.22 -0.94
CA HIS A 185 -2.01 21.47 -0.35
C HIS A 185 -0.48 21.53 -0.40
N ILE A 186 0.12 22.69 -0.69
CA ILE A 186 1.59 22.81 -0.80
C ILE A 186 2.34 22.54 0.51
N GLU A 187 1.70 22.77 1.66
CA GLU A 187 2.21 22.42 3.00
C GLU A 187 2.11 20.92 3.33
N CYS A 188 1.42 20.11 2.52
CA CYS A 188 1.46 18.67 2.70
C CYS A 188 2.89 18.16 2.52
N ARG A 189 3.29 17.20 3.35
CA ARG A 189 4.59 16.54 3.23
C ARG A 189 4.57 15.44 2.18
N ALA A 190 5.71 15.26 1.52
CA ALA A 190 5.98 14.14 0.64
C ALA A 190 7.44 13.71 0.75
N THR A 191 7.70 12.42 0.55
CA THR A 191 9.06 11.86 0.56
C THR A 191 9.54 11.71 -0.87
N ILE A 192 10.75 12.18 -1.16
CA ILE A 192 11.32 12.10 -2.51
C ILE A 192 11.65 10.65 -2.86
N GLY A 193 11.43 10.27 -4.11
CA GLY A 193 11.69 8.96 -4.66
C GLY A 193 10.45 8.07 -4.72
N GLU A 194 10.69 6.78 -4.92
CA GLU A 194 9.65 5.76 -5.05
C GLU A 194 9.63 4.84 -3.83
N VAL A 195 8.50 4.20 -3.54
CA VAL A 195 8.46 3.12 -2.55
C VAL A 195 9.22 1.92 -3.10
N GLY A 196 10.13 1.33 -2.31
CA GLY A 196 10.90 0.16 -2.73
C GLY A 196 10.05 -1.12 -2.90
N ASN A 197 10.73 -2.26 -3.12
CA ASN A 197 10.12 -3.59 -3.31
C ASN A 197 9.23 -3.69 -4.57
N GLU A 198 9.64 -3.09 -5.68
CA GLU A 198 8.89 -3.07 -6.95
C GLU A 198 8.55 -4.47 -7.48
N GLU A 199 9.44 -5.43 -7.27
CA GLU A 199 9.27 -6.81 -7.71
C GLU A 199 8.15 -7.54 -6.96
N HIS A 200 7.54 -6.94 -5.93
CA HIS A 200 6.39 -7.50 -5.20
C HIS A 200 5.26 -7.96 -6.12
N SER A 201 5.00 -7.19 -7.20
CA SER A 201 3.96 -7.47 -8.18
C SER A 201 4.22 -8.73 -9.02
N LEU A 202 5.49 -9.12 -9.16
CA LEU A 202 5.94 -10.26 -9.97
C LEU A 202 5.87 -11.60 -9.22
N ARG A 203 5.54 -11.55 -7.92
CA ARG A 203 5.41 -12.76 -7.08
C ARG A 203 4.21 -13.61 -7.50
N GLN A 204 4.44 -14.90 -7.76
CA GLN A 204 3.39 -15.89 -7.95
C GLN A 204 3.21 -16.76 -6.70
N ILE A 205 1.96 -16.87 -6.25
CA ILE A 205 1.61 -17.49 -4.96
C ILE A 205 1.72 -19.03 -5.01
N GLY A 206 1.49 -19.62 -6.19
CA GLY A 206 1.65 -21.05 -6.46
C GLY A 206 0.49 -21.94 -5.98
N LYS A 207 0.12 -21.85 -4.70
CA LYS A 207 -0.89 -22.74 -4.09
C LYS A 207 -1.94 -22.00 -3.26
N ALA A 208 -3.14 -22.58 -3.15
CA ALA A 208 -4.24 -22.03 -2.37
C ALA A 208 -3.89 -21.80 -0.88
N GLY A 209 -3.14 -22.72 -0.26
CA GLY A 209 -2.71 -22.58 1.13
C GLY A 209 -1.88 -21.32 1.41
N ALA A 210 -1.12 -20.83 0.42
CA ALA A 210 -0.34 -19.61 0.57
C ALA A 210 -1.21 -18.34 0.54
N ASN A 211 -2.43 -18.38 -0.01
CA ASN A 211 -3.44 -17.33 0.20
C ASN A 211 -4.02 -17.40 1.61
N ARG A 212 -4.26 -18.61 2.13
CA ARG A 212 -4.78 -18.83 3.48
C ARG A 212 -3.84 -18.29 4.56
N TRP A 213 -2.53 -18.44 4.38
CA TRP A 213 -1.52 -17.88 5.30
C TRP A 213 -1.56 -16.35 5.41
N ARG A 214 -2.13 -15.67 4.40
CA ARG A 214 -2.33 -14.21 4.37
C ARG A 214 -3.69 -13.77 4.91
N GLY A 215 -4.48 -14.70 5.44
CA GLY A 215 -5.84 -14.41 5.92
C GLY A 215 -6.87 -14.20 4.80
N ILE A 216 -6.57 -14.61 3.57
CA ILE A 216 -7.51 -14.56 2.43
C ILE A 216 -8.26 -15.89 2.38
N ARG A 217 -9.56 -15.87 2.67
CA ARG A 217 -10.45 -17.03 2.54
C ARG A 217 -10.92 -17.18 1.07
N PRO A 218 -11.37 -18.38 0.67
CA PRO A 218 -11.86 -18.61 -0.69
C PRO A 218 -13.04 -17.69 -1.04
N THR A 219 -13.10 -17.30 -2.32
CA THR A 219 -14.24 -16.60 -2.90
C THR A 219 -15.08 -17.61 -3.67
N VAL A 220 -16.35 -17.76 -3.30
CA VAL A 220 -17.33 -18.54 -4.07
C VAL A 220 -17.94 -17.62 -5.13
N ARG A 221 -18.02 -18.10 -6.37
CA ARG A 221 -18.64 -17.34 -7.48
C ARG A 221 -20.15 -17.27 -7.26
N GLY A 222 -20.78 -16.14 -7.57
CA GLY A 222 -22.23 -15.98 -7.43
C GLY A 222 -23.05 -16.98 -8.27
N VAL A 223 -22.53 -17.37 -9.44
CA VAL A 223 -23.14 -18.39 -10.32
C VAL A 223 -23.12 -19.80 -9.71
N ALA A 224 -22.32 -20.03 -8.68
CA ALA A 224 -22.25 -21.31 -7.98
C ALA A 224 -23.16 -21.35 -6.73
N MET A 225 -24.09 -20.39 -6.59
CA MET A 225 -24.99 -20.26 -5.45
C MET A 225 -26.44 -20.45 -5.88
N ASN A 226 -27.38 -20.43 -4.93
CA ASN A 226 -28.81 -20.46 -5.21
C ASN A 226 -29.38 -19.03 -5.38
N PRO A 227 -30.58 -18.87 -5.96
CA PRO A 227 -31.20 -17.55 -6.17
C PRO A 227 -31.34 -16.71 -4.90
N ILE A 228 -31.50 -17.37 -3.74
CA ILE A 228 -31.61 -16.70 -2.43
C ILE A 228 -30.28 -16.05 -1.97
N ASP A 229 -29.14 -16.57 -2.40
CA ASP A 229 -27.82 -16.14 -1.93
C ASP A 229 -27.20 -15.04 -2.82
N HIS A 230 -27.46 -15.11 -4.12
CA HIS A 230 -26.87 -14.22 -5.10
C HIS A 230 -27.81 -14.01 -6.29
N PRO A 231 -27.88 -12.79 -6.85
CA PRO A 231 -28.66 -12.53 -8.07
C PRO A 231 -28.22 -13.29 -9.34
N HIS A 232 -27.16 -14.09 -9.27
CA HIS A 232 -26.67 -14.93 -10.39
C HIS A 232 -26.84 -16.42 -10.08
N GLY A 233 -27.41 -16.75 -8.92
CA GLY A 233 -27.57 -18.13 -8.49
C GLY A 233 -28.79 -18.79 -9.13
N GLY A 234 -28.77 -20.12 -9.17
CA GLY A 234 -29.82 -20.96 -9.75
C GLY A 234 -29.65 -21.27 -11.24
N GLY A 235 -30.68 -21.91 -11.79
CA GLY A 235 -30.68 -22.52 -13.12
C GLY A 235 -30.15 -23.96 -13.11
N GLU A 236 -30.64 -24.78 -14.03
CA GLU A 236 -30.20 -26.17 -14.17
C GLU A 236 -28.81 -26.25 -14.84
N GLY A 237 -27.91 -27.02 -14.24
CA GLY A 237 -26.54 -27.16 -14.73
C GLY A 237 -25.73 -25.86 -14.65
N ARG A 238 -24.80 -25.66 -15.59
CA ARG A 238 -23.98 -24.45 -15.65
C ARG A 238 -24.64 -23.41 -16.53
N THR A 239 -25.22 -22.39 -15.91
CA THR A 239 -25.86 -21.28 -16.59
C THR A 239 -24.96 -20.05 -16.69
N ALA A 240 -25.26 -19.16 -17.63
CA ALA A 240 -24.78 -17.78 -17.60
C ALA A 240 -25.59 -16.98 -16.58
N ALA A 241 -25.15 -15.76 -16.24
CA ALA A 241 -25.82 -14.94 -15.22
C ALA A 241 -27.29 -14.58 -15.54
N GLY A 242 -27.73 -14.70 -16.80
CA GLY A 242 -29.09 -14.34 -17.25
C GLY A 242 -29.44 -12.85 -17.12
N ARG A 243 -28.49 -12.02 -16.67
CA ARG A 243 -28.60 -10.58 -16.44
C ARG A 243 -27.22 -9.93 -16.47
N ASP A 244 -27.20 -8.60 -16.46
CA ASP A 244 -25.97 -7.84 -16.27
C ASP A 244 -25.26 -8.24 -14.97
N PRO A 245 -23.92 -8.42 -14.98
CA PRO A 245 -23.19 -8.84 -13.80
C PRO A 245 -23.32 -7.87 -12.62
N VAL A 246 -23.95 -8.34 -11.55
CA VAL A 246 -24.15 -7.61 -10.30
C VAL A 246 -23.37 -8.23 -9.13
N SER A 247 -23.22 -7.43 -8.08
CA SER A 247 -22.71 -7.84 -6.78
C SER A 247 -23.78 -8.64 -6.01
N PRO A 248 -23.44 -9.28 -4.87
CA PRO A 248 -24.43 -9.96 -4.04
C PRO A 248 -25.58 -9.06 -3.58
N TRP A 249 -25.35 -7.74 -3.53
CA TRP A 249 -26.35 -6.74 -3.15
C TRP A 249 -27.03 -6.08 -4.37
N GLY A 250 -26.93 -6.69 -5.55
CA GLY A 250 -27.61 -6.21 -6.77
C GLY A 250 -26.99 -4.99 -7.45
N THR A 251 -25.95 -4.37 -6.88
CA THR A 251 -25.24 -3.25 -7.55
C THR A 251 -24.48 -3.77 -8.78
N PRO A 252 -24.61 -3.15 -9.98
CA PRO A 252 -23.85 -3.55 -11.16
C PRO A 252 -22.34 -3.48 -10.96
N THR A 253 -21.60 -4.46 -11.48
CA THR A 253 -20.15 -4.64 -11.23
C THR A 253 -19.26 -4.37 -12.44
N LYS A 254 -19.85 -4.22 -13.63
CA LYS A 254 -19.15 -3.85 -14.87
C LYS A 254 -19.51 -2.41 -15.25
N GLY A 255 -18.52 -1.53 -15.34
CA GLY A 255 -18.68 -0.14 -15.81
C GLY A 255 -19.35 0.86 -14.85
N PHE A 256 -20.15 0.37 -13.88
CA PHE A 256 -20.90 1.24 -12.96
C PHE A 256 -19.99 2.07 -12.04
N ARG A 257 -20.16 3.40 -12.05
CA ARG A 257 -19.36 4.35 -11.27
C ARG A 257 -19.96 4.55 -9.87
N THR A 258 -19.22 4.16 -8.84
CA THR A 258 -19.69 4.20 -7.43
C THR A 258 -19.27 5.44 -6.64
N ARG A 259 -18.31 6.24 -7.14
CA ARG A 259 -17.83 7.44 -6.42
C ARG A 259 -18.94 8.49 -6.36
N ARG A 260 -19.43 8.78 -5.15
CA ARG A 260 -20.38 9.86 -4.84
C ARG A 260 -19.84 10.69 -3.69
N ASN A 261 -19.03 11.72 -3.99
CA ASN A 261 -18.49 12.60 -2.95
C ASN A 261 -18.25 14.01 -3.52
N LYS A 262 -19.26 14.88 -3.41
CA LYS A 262 -19.23 16.27 -3.91
C LYS A 262 -18.10 17.07 -3.25
N ARG A 263 -17.93 16.95 -1.93
CA ARG A 263 -16.94 17.67 -1.12
C ARG A 263 -15.49 17.59 -1.63
N THR A 264 -15.08 16.45 -2.17
CA THR A 264 -13.69 16.24 -2.63
C THR A 264 -13.53 16.24 -4.14
N THR A 265 -14.59 16.52 -4.89
CA THR A 265 -14.57 16.46 -6.36
C THR A 265 -13.79 17.63 -6.96
N THR A 266 -13.86 18.81 -6.35
CA THR A 266 -13.08 20.01 -6.73
C THR A 266 -11.56 19.80 -6.64
N MET A 267 -11.11 18.86 -5.79
CA MET A 267 -9.69 18.51 -5.64
C MET A 267 -9.18 17.57 -6.74
N ILE A 268 -10.04 17.07 -7.63
CA ILE A 268 -9.64 16.16 -8.71
C ILE A 268 -9.64 16.94 -10.01
N VAL A 269 -8.46 17.14 -10.60
CA VAL A 269 -8.29 17.83 -11.89
C VAL A 269 -8.64 16.88 -13.03
N GLN A 270 -8.12 15.65 -12.98
CA GLN A 270 -8.38 14.63 -13.99
C GLN A 270 -8.65 13.28 -13.32
N ARG A 271 -9.76 12.62 -13.68
CA ARG A 271 -10.09 11.28 -13.20
C ARG A 271 -9.14 10.24 -13.80
N ARG A 272 -8.89 9.16 -13.05
CA ARG A 272 -8.21 7.96 -13.56
C ARG A 272 -8.84 7.47 -14.87
N HIS A 273 -8.00 7.03 -15.81
CA HIS A 273 -8.39 6.47 -17.12
C HIS A 273 -9.15 7.42 -18.06
N LYS A 274 -9.17 8.74 -17.81
CA LYS A 274 -9.58 9.71 -18.83
C LYS A 274 -8.45 9.76 -19.88
N ARG A 275 -8.61 9.00 -20.97
CA ARG A 275 -7.84 9.20 -22.20
C ARG A 275 -8.20 10.55 -22.79
#